data_AF-A0A6L3YTI1-F1
#
_entry.id   AF-A0A6L3YTI1-F1
#
_cell.length_a   1.000
_cell.length_b   1.000
_cell.length_c   1.000
_cell.angle_alpha   90.00
_cell.angle_beta   90.00
_cell.angle_gamma   90.00
#
_symmetry.space_group_name_H-M   'P 1'
#
loop_
_entity.id
_entity.type
_entity.pdbx_description
1 polymer ?
#
loop_
_entity_poly.entity_id
_entity_poly.type
_entity_poly.pdbx_seq_one_letter_code
_entity_poly.pdbx_strand_id
1 'polypeptide(L)' 'MMSRRTARDPGLPLLIWTELAEIGRLQAQRLSLETRIAALRPHSHRRVELEARLRDLTATQLKIEATIRGRS' A
#
# COMPACT_ATOMS: atom_id res chain seq x y z
N MET A 1 7.18 -17.45 -38.81
CA MET A 1 5.85 -17.79 -38.27
C MET A 1 6.01 -18.18 -36.82
N MET A 2 5.54 -17.37 -35.86
CA MET A 2 5.11 -17.76 -34.51
C MET A 2 4.46 -16.54 -33.85
N SER A 3 3.14 -16.41 -34.01
CA SER A 3 2.35 -15.45 -33.25
C SER A 3 2.32 -15.91 -31.79
N ARG A 4 2.97 -15.16 -30.90
CA ARG A 4 2.71 -15.28 -29.46
C ARG A 4 1.26 -14.86 -29.22
N ARG A 5 0.39 -15.85 -28.98
CA ARG A 5 -0.90 -15.59 -28.33
C ARG A 5 -0.58 -15.10 -26.92
N THR A 6 -0.77 -13.81 -26.68
CA THR A 6 -0.99 -13.29 -25.33
C THR A 6 -2.29 -13.90 -24.85
N ALA A 7 -2.21 -14.99 -24.09
CA ALA A 7 -3.34 -15.47 -23.33
C ALA A 7 -3.77 -14.31 -22.42
N ARG A 8 -4.97 -13.77 -22.67
CA ARG A 8 -5.62 -12.83 -21.77
C ARG A 8 -5.88 -13.64 -20.49
N ASP A 9 -4.98 -13.51 -19.52
CA ASP A 9 -5.06 -14.23 -18.25
C ASP A 9 -6.27 -13.68 -17.47
N PRO A 10 -7.40 -14.41 -17.43
CA PRO A 10 -8.62 -13.91 -16.83
C PRO A 10 -8.54 -13.92 -15.29
N GLY A 11 -7.43 -14.40 -14.70
CA GLY A 11 -7.17 -14.35 -13.26
C GLY A 11 -6.54 -13.04 -12.75
N LEU A 12 -5.94 -12.23 -13.64
CA LEU A 12 -5.33 -10.95 -13.29
C LEU A 12 -6.29 -9.93 -12.63
N PRO A 13 -7.54 -9.75 -13.10
CA PRO A 13 -8.43 -8.74 -12.53
C PRO A 13 -8.74 -9.01 -11.05
N LEU A 14 -9.01 -10.27 -10.69
CA LEU A 14 -9.39 -10.63 -9.32
C LEU A 14 -8.21 -10.49 -8.35
N LEU A 15 -7.00 -10.82 -8.79
CA LEU A 15 -5.79 -10.66 -7.99
C LEU A 15 -5.49 -9.18 -7.72
N ILE A 16 -5.60 -8.33 -8.75
CA ILE A 16 -5.38 -6.88 -8.63
C ILE A 16 -6.42 -6.22 -7.71
N TRP A 17 -7.68 -6.69 -7.72
CA TRP A 17 -8.72 -6.18 -6.82
C TRP A 17 -8.38 -6.35 -5.34
N THR A 18 -7.79 -7.49 -4.95
CA THR A 18 -7.40 -7.73 -3.56
C THR A 18 -6.29 -6.77 -3.11
N GLU A 19 -5.33 -6.52 -4.00
CA GLU A 19 -4.19 -5.64 -3.76
C GLU A 19 -4.63 -4.16 -3.70
N LEU A 20 -5.57 -3.75 -4.55
CA LEU A 20 -6.19 -2.42 -4.50
C LEU A 20 -7.02 -2.21 -3.23
N ALA A 21 -7.79 -3.23 -2.81
CA ALA A 21 -8.52 -3.17 -1.54
C ALA A 21 -7.57 -3.03 -0.35
N GLU A 22 -6.44 -3.73 -0.37
CA GLU A 22 -5.41 -3.63 0.66
C GLU A 22 -4.75 -2.24 0.68
N ILE A 23 -4.44 -1.67 -0.49
CA ILE A 23 -3.99 -0.27 -0.59
C ILE A 23 -5.00 0.67 0.06
N GLY A 24 -6.30 0.49 -0.20
CA GLY A 24 -7.36 1.28 0.44
C GLY A 24 -7.37 1.18 1.97
N ARG A 25 -7.18 -0.03 2.52
CA ARG A 25 -7.06 -0.24 3.98
C ARG A 25 -5.82 0.44 4.55
N LEU A 26 -4.67 0.28 3.90
CA LEU A 26 -3.42 0.92 4.31
C LEU A 26 -3.56 2.45 4.30
N GLN A 27 -4.21 3.01 3.28
CA GLN A 27 -4.48 4.44 3.18
C GLN A 27 -5.31 4.95 4.37
N ALA A 28 -6.39 4.25 4.73
CA ALA A 28 -7.21 4.60 5.89
C ALA A 28 -6.41 4.52 7.21
N GLN A 29 -5.55 3.52 7.37
CA GLN A 29 -4.68 3.41 8.55
C GLN A 29 -3.65 4.54 8.63
N ARG A 30 -3.06 4.94 7.49
CA ARG A 30 -2.13 6.08 7.41
C ARG A 30 -2.80 7.37 7.85
N LEU A 31 -3.99 7.69 7.32
CA LEU A 31 -4.77 8.87 7.70
C LEU A 31 -5.08 8.90 9.21
N SER A 32 -5.45 7.74 9.78
CA SER A 32 -5.69 7.62 11.21
C SER A 32 -4.43 7.88 12.04
N LEU A 33 -3.28 7.34 11.63
CA LEU A 33 -2.01 7.58 12.31
C LEU A 33 -1.55 9.04 12.20
N GLU A 34 -1.70 9.66 11.03
CA GLU A 34 -1.37 11.07 10.81
C GLU A 34 -2.19 11.98 11.73
N THR A 35 -3.49 11.71 11.86
CA THR A 35 -4.38 12.43 12.79
C THR A 35 -3.90 12.28 14.23
N ARG A 36 -3.51 11.07 14.64
CA ARG A 36 -2.99 10.81 15.99
C ARG A 36 -1.64 11.47 16.24
N ILE A 37 -0.74 11.46 15.26
CA ILE A 37 0.57 12.12 15.32
C ILE A 37 0.39 13.63 15.46
N ALA A 38 -0.52 14.24 14.69
CA ALA A 38 -0.80 15.67 14.74
C ALA A 38 -1.28 16.13 16.12
N ALA A 39 -2.01 15.29 16.85
CA ALA A 39 -2.48 15.57 18.21
C ALA A 39 -1.40 15.42 19.31
N LEU A 40 -0.22 14.86 18.99
CA LEU A 40 0.84 14.63 19.96
C LEU A 40 1.88 15.76 19.98
N ARG A 41 2.43 16.02 21.17
CA ARG A 41 3.55 16.96 21.35
C ARG A 41 4.74 16.55 20.46
N PRO A 42 5.44 17.52 19.84
CA PRO A 42 6.71 17.27 19.16
C PRO A 42 7.69 16.49 20.04
N HIS A 43 8.44 15.58 19.43
CA HIS A 43 9.48 14.75 20.07
C HIS A 43 9.03 13.87 21.25
N SER A 44 7.72 13.70 21.48
CA SER A 44 7.26 12.67 22.43
C SER A 44 7.62 11.28 21.91
N HIS A 45 8.04 10.38 22.81
CA HIS A 45 8.43 9.02 22.44
C HIS A 45 7.33 8.31 21.63
N ARG A 46 6.08 8.46 22.09
CA ARG A 46 4.88 7.96 21.40
C ARG A 46 4.75 8.52 19.98
N ARG A 47 5.09 9.79 19.74
CA ARG A 47 5.04 10.38 18.41
C ARG A 47 6.09 9.75 17.49
N VAL A 48 7.31 9.55 17.99
CA VAL A 48 8.39 8.90 17.23
C VAL A 48 8.00 7.47 16.84
N GLU A 49 7.40 6.71 17.75
CA GLU A 49 6.89 5.36 17.47
C GLU A 49 5.80 5.36 16.39
N LEU A 50 4.83 6.29 16.47
CA LEU A 50 3.77 6.38 15.47
C LEU A 50 4.32 6.84 14.11
N GLU A 51 5.31 7.72 14.07
CA GLU A 51 6.00 8.13 12.85
C GLU A 51 6.78 6.96 12.22
N ALA A 52 7.45 6.12 13.02
CA ALA A 52 8.08 4.90 12.52
C ALA A 52 7.05 3.95 11.89
N ARG A 53 5.92 3.73 12.59
CA ARG A 53 4.83 2.89 12.09
C ARG A 53 4.21 3.45 10.80
N LEU A 54 4.11 4.78 10.67
CA LEU A 54 3.63 5.43 9.45
C LEU A 54 4.58 5.16 8.26
N ARG A 55 5.90 5.17 8.49
CA ARG A 55 6.90 4.83 7.46
C ARG A 55 6.77 3.38 7.01
N ASP A 56 6.58 2.45 7.94
CA ASP A 56 6.41 1.02 7.62
C ASP A 56 5.16 0.76 6.78
N LEU A 57 4.03 1.40 7.12
CA LEU A 57 2.80 1.31 6.32
C LEU A 57 3.00 1.91 4.92
N THR A 58 3.73 3.02 4.82
CA THR A 58 4.04 3.65 3.53
C THR A 58 4.91 2.73 2.67
N ALA A 59 5.94 2.11 3.26
CA ALA A 59 6.78 1.15 2.56
C ALA A 59 5.99 -0.07 2.07
N THR A 60 5.05 -0.56 2.89
CA THR A 60 4.16 -1.68 2.53
C THR A 60 3.27 -1.31 1.35
N GLN A 61 2.65 -0.12 1.39
CA GLN A 61 1.82 0.38 0.29
C GLN A 61 2.61 0.48 -1.02
N LEU A 62 3.80 1.09 -0.99
CA LEU A 62 4.67 1.21 -2.17
C LEU A 62 5.08 -0.15 -2.74
N LYS A 63 5.31 -1.15 -1.89
CA LYS A 63 5.62 -2.52 -2.33
C LYS A 63 4.46 -3.17 -3.08
N ILE A 64 3.23 -2.98 -2.59
CA ILE A 64 2.02 -3.50 -3.26
C ILE A 64 1.82 -2.76 -4.59
N GLU A 65 1.94 -1.44 -4.62
CA GLU A 65 1.82 -0.63 -5.84
C GLU A 65 2.88 -1.02 -6.90
N ALA A 66 4.13 -1.24 -6.48
CA ALA A 66 5.19 -1.72 -7.37
C ALA A 66 4.89 -3.13 -7.92
N THR A 67 4.30 -4.00 -7.09
CA THR A 67 3.88 -5.35 -7.50
C THR A 67 2.77 -5.30 -8.53
N ILE A 68 1.73 -4.47 -8.33
CA ILE A 68 0.65 -4.26 -9.30
C ILE A 68 1.23 -3.72 -10.62
N ARG A 69 2.10 -2.70 -10.53
CA ARG A 69 2.73 -2.08 -11.71
C ARG A 69 3.58 -3.08 -12.51
N GLY A 70 4.29 -3.99 -11.84
CA GLY A 70 5.09 -5.02 -12.50
C GLY A 70 4.27 -6.14 -13.17
N ARG A 71 2.97 -6.25 -12.85
CA ARG A 71 2.04 -7.24 -13.42
C ARG A 71 1.14 -6.66 -14.52
N SER A 72 0.99 -5.34 -14.57
CA SER A 72 0.23 -4.60 -15.59
C SER A 72 1.06 -4.40 -16.86
#